data_AF-A0ABD5L461-F1
#
_entry.id   AF-A0ABD5L461-F1
#
_cell.length_a   1.000
_cell.length_b   1.000
_cell.length_c   1.000
_cell.angle_alpha   90.00
_cell.angle_beta   90.00
_cell.angle_gamma   90.00
#
_symmetry.space_group_name_H-M   'P 1'
#
loop_
_entity.id
_entity.type
_entity.pdbx_description
1 polymer ?
#
loop_
_entity_poly.entity_id
_entity_poly.type
_entity_poly.pdbx_seq_one_letter_code
_entity_poly.pdbx_strand_id
1 'polypeptide(L)' 'MTQKDTLKKFTFPTQFPNACFSVTATMNNATGNEAINVREFTKDYFSAIGINGRGSWWDFHFTWIAIGY' A
#
# COMPACT_ATOMS: atom_id res chain seq x y z
N MET A 1 -11.99 21.56 -0.45
CA MET A 1 -12.06 20.11 -0.70
C MET A 1 -10.64 19.57 -0.63
N THR A 2 -10.25 19.05 0.54
CA THR A 2 -8.97 18.37 0.77
C THR A 2 -8.96 17.07 -0.03
N GLN A 3 -7.89 16.85 -0.79
CA GLN A 3 -7.78 15.73 -1.70
C GLN A 3 -7.92 14.43 -0.90
N LYS A 4 -8.98 13.70 -1.22
CA LYS A 4 -9.44 12.51 -0.51
C LYS A 4 -8.29 11.50 -0.43
N ASP A 5 -7.97 11.10 0.79
CA ASP A 5 -7.17 9.92 1.16
C ASP A 5 -7.66 8.68 0.40
N THR A 6 -7.31 8.59 -0.88
CA THR A 6 -7.89 7.59 -1.78
C THR A 6 -7.04 6.35 -1.66
N LEU A 7 -7.61 5.38 -0.96
CA LEU A 7 -7.07 4.04 -0.84
C LEU A 7 -6.88 3.43 -2.23
N LYS A 8 -5.67 3.01 -2.56
CA LYS A 8 -5.37 2.31 -3.83
C LYS A 8 -5.25 0.81 -3.59
N LYS A 9 -5.81 0.03 -4.50
CA LYS A 9 -5.74 -1.44 -4.49
C LYS A 9 -4.60 -1.93 -5.38
N PHE A 10 -3.88 -2.94 -4.90
CA PHE A 10 -2.75 -3.58 -5.55
C PHE A 10 -2.99 -5.10 -5.55
N THR A 11 -3.16 -5.68 -6.73
CA THR A 11 -3.41 -7.11 -6.91
C THR A 11 -2.11 -7.88 -6.79
N PHE A 12 -2.13 -9.01 -6.09
CA PHE A 12 -0.97 -9.89 -6.04
C PHE A 12 -0.72 -10.55 -7.40
N PRO A 13 0.54 -10.80 -7.80
CA PRO A 13 0.85 -11.53 -9.03
C PRO A 13 0.23 -12.94 -9.07
N THR A 14 0.11 -13.56 -7.89
CA THR A 14 -0.55 -14.85 -7.69
C THR A 14 -1.45 -14.75 -6.46
N GLN A 15 -2.67 -15.27 -6.57
CA GLN A 15 -3.61 -15.36 -5.45
C GLN A 15 -3.09 -16.31 -4.37
N PHE A 16 -3.24 -15.92 -3.10
CA PHE A 16 -3.03 -16.84 -1.98
C PHE A 16 -4.17 -17.88 -1.96
N PRO A 17 -3.89 -19.19 -1.92
CA PRO A 17 -4.93 -20.22 -1.97
C PRO A 17 -6.03 -20.04 -0.91
N ASN A 18 -5.65 -19.65 0.31
CA ASN A 18 -6.56 -19.46 1.43
C ASN A 18 -6.61 -17.99 1.87
N ALA A 19 -5.49 -17.44 2.33
CA ALA A 19 -5.43 -16.12 2.94
C ALA A 19 -4.04 -15.48 2.89
N CYS A 20 -4.01 -14.16 2.72
CA CYS A 20 -2.89 -13.33 3.14
C CYS A 20 -3.09 -12.96 4.61
N PHE A 21 -2.07 -13.11 5.46
CA PHE A 21 -2.16 -12.74 6.88
C PHE A 21 -1.32 -11.49 7.23
N SER A 22 -0.39 -11.08 6.36
CA SER A 22 0.40 -9.87 6.58
C SER A 22 0.90 -9.28 5.27
N VAL A 23 0.85 -7.95 5.18
CA VAL A 23 1.47 -7.16 4.12
C VAL A 23 2.18 -5.97 4.73
N THR A 24 3.45 -5.80 4.36
CA THR A 24 4.27 -4.64 4.75
C THR A 24 4.67 -3.90 3.49
N ALA A 25 4.65 -2.56 3.53
CA ALA A 25 5.08 -1.71 2.42
C ALA A 25 6.03 -0.61 2.92
N THR A 26 7.01 -0.26 2.10
CA THR A 26 8.03 0.74 2.40
C THR A 26 8.24 1.64 1.19
N MET A 27 8.28 2.95 1.42
CA MET A 27 8.58 3.94 0.39
C MET A 27 10.03 3.82 -0.06
N ASN A 28 10.29 3.77 -1.37
CA ASN A 28 11.64 3.58 -1.89
C ASN A 28 12.51 4.84 -1.78
N ASN A 29 11.90 6.03 -1.91
CA ASN A 29 12.59 7.32 -1.90
C ASN A 29 11.87 8.31 -0.97
N ALA A 30 11.67 7.95 0.30
CA ALA A 30 11.06 8.88 1.26
C ALA A 30 11.99 10.08 1.50
N THR A 31 11.55 11.29 1.14
CA THR A 31 12.32 12.54 1.27
C THR A 31 11.93 13.38 2.50
N GLY A 32 11.09 12.83 3.37
CA GLY A 32 10.60 13.51 4.58
C GLY A 32 9.52 12.69 5.27
N ASN A 33 8.39 13.34 5.59
CA ASN A 33 7.24 12.72 6.26
C ASN A 33 6.37 11.86 5.30
N GLU A 34 7.02 11.16 4.39
CA GLU A 34 6.38 10.27 3.43
C GLU A 34 6.31 8.87 4.03
N ALA A 35 5.10 8.32 4.08
CA ALA A 35 4.87 6.98 4.58
C ALA A 35 3.88 6.27 3.67
N ILE A 36 3.90 4.94 3.71
CA ILE A 36 2.84 4.13 3.14
C ILE A 36 2.23 3.29 4.24
N ASN A 37 0.90 3.27 4.29
CA ASN A 37 0.17 2.53 5.30
C ASN A 37 -0.78 1.55 4.61
N VAL A 38 -0.56 0.26 4.85
CA VAL A 38 -1.45 -0.81 4.39
C VAL A 38 -2.67 -0.82 5.29
N ARG A 39 -3.87 -0.78 4.70
CA ARG A 39 -5.13 -0.72 5.46
C ARG A 39 -5.84 -2.06 5.50
N GLU A 40 -5.88 -2.73 4.36
CA GLU A 40 -6.64 -3.97 4.20
C GLU A 40 -5.89 -4.90 3.26
N PHE A 41 -6.02 -6.21 3.48
CA PHE A 41 -5.54 -7.22 2.55
C PHE A 41 -6.50 -8.41 2.54
N THR A 42 -6.58 -9.07 1.39
CA THR A 42 -7.34 -10.29 1.15
C THR A 42 -6.40 -11.33 0.56
N LYS A 43 -6.92 -12.45 0.04
CA LYS A 43 -6.10 -13.41 -0.70
C LYS A 43 -5.70 -12.93 -2.11
N ASP A 44 -6.35 -11.89 -2.64
CA ASP A 44 -6.23 -11.44 -4.02
C ASP A 44 -5.47 -10.12 -4.15
N TYR A 45 -5.64 -9.24 -3.17
CA TYR A 45 -5.10 -7.88 -3.22
C TYR A 45 -4.82 -7.34 -1.82
N PHE A 46 -4.05 -6.26 -1.77
CA PHE A 46 -4.01 -5.37 -0.63
C PHE A 46 -4.35 -3.95 -1.02
N SER A 47 -4.64 -3.14 -0.03
CA SER A 47 -4.96 -1.74 -0.20
C SER A 47 -4.07 -0.90 0.69
N ALA A 48 -3.55 0.19 0.13
CA ALA A 48 -2.63 1.05 0.82
C ALA A 48 -2.89 2.52 0.51
N ILE A 49 -2.47 3.36 1.45
CA ILE A 49 -2.49 4.80 1.31
C ILE A 49 -1.07 5.35 1.43
N GLY A 50 -0.66 6.13 0.43
CA GLY A 50 0.51 7.01 0.54
C GLY A 50 0.15 8.23 1.36
N ILE A 51 0.89 8.48 2.42
CA ILE A 51 0.78 9.67 3.28
C ILE A 51 1.96 10.56 2.92
N ASN A 52 1.67 11.80 2.54
CA ASN A 52 2.68 12.85 2.41
C ASN A 52 2.13 14.06 3.16
N GLY A 53 2.99 14.78 3.88
CA GLY A 53 2.62 16.05 4.55
C GLY A 53 2.02 17.11 3.61
N ARG A 54 2.05 16.91 2.29
CA ARG A 54 1.44 17.75 1.25
C ARG A 54 0.20 17.16 0.57
N GLY A 55 -0.27 15.98 0.99
CA GLY A 55 -1.62 15.48 0.69
C GLY A 55 -1.93 15.12 -0.78
N SER A 56 -0.97 14.65 -1.56
CA SER A 56 -1.27 14.17 -2.92
C SER A 56 -0.38 12.95 -3.29
N TRP A 57 -0.92 12.05 -4.12
CA TRP A 57 -0.36 10.76 -4.61
C TRP A 57 0.57 10.89 -5.84
N TRP A 58 1.51 11.83 -5.86
CA TRP A 58 2.29 12.17 -7.05
C TRP A 58 3.50 11.22 -7.01
N ASP A 59 3.44 10.17 -7.82
CA ASP A 59 4.55 9.28 -8.20
C ASP A 59 5.37 8.65 -7.06
N PHE A 60 4.70 8.07 -6.06
CA PHE A 60 5.39 7.27 -5.05
C PHE A 60 5.76 5.88 -5.59
N HIS A 61 7.06 5.61 -5.63
CA HIS A 61 7.58 4.26 -5.77
C HIS A 61 7.76 3.65 -4.38
N PHE A 62 7.16 2.49 -4.17
CA PHE A 62 7.27 1.74 -2.93
C PHE A 62 7.46 0.27 -3.25
N THR A 63 8.06 -0.45 -2.30
CA THR A 63 8.20 -1.90 -2.35
C THR A 63 7.30 -2.50 -1.27
N TRP A 64 6.75 -3.68 -1.52
CA TRP A 64 5.91 -4.38 -0.57
C TRP A 64 6.26 -5.86 -0.50
N ILE A 65 5.95 -6.48 0.63
CA ILE A 65 6.09 -7.91 0.88
C ILE A 65 4.77 -8.38 1.49
N ALA A 66 4.21 -9.46 0.93
CA ALA A 66 3.00 -10.10 1.43
C ALA A 66 3.30 -11.56 1.79
N ILE A 67 2.72 -12.05 2.89
CA ILE A 67 2.88 -13.43 3.36
C ILE A 67 1.49 -14.04 3.59
N GLY A 68 1.32 -15.29 3.14
CA GLY A 68 0.05 -16.00 3.13
C GLY A 68 0.22 -17.47 2.72
N TYR A 69 -0.90 -18.20 2.69
CA TYR A 69 -1.01 -19.60 2.28
C TYR A 69 -2.36 -19.90 1.62
#